data_AF-A0A9Q1KLD9-F1
#
_entry.id   AF-A0A9Q1KLD9-F1
#
_cell.length_a   1.000
_cell.length_b   1.000
_cell.length_c   1.000
_cell.angle_alpha   90.00
_cell.angle_beta   90.00
_cell.angle_gamma   90.00
#
_symmetry.space_group_name_H-M   'P 1'
#
loop_
_entity.id
_entity.type
_entity.pdbx_description
1 polymer ?
#
loop_
_entity_poly.entity_id
_entity_poly.type
_entity_poly.pdbx_seq_one_letter_code
_entity_poly.pdbx_strand_id
1 'polypeptide(L)'
;MAASISKTLSKSRLHTSGALLQRNSTPSASPLSPFSTASSAISDASDPLPNPTSSPQNQARQRGILSKILLFVPGAITFGLGTWQIFRRQDKIKMLEYRRERLEMEPVQLNAISPANDSNTLEFRRVVCRGVFDEKKSIFVGPRSRSISGVTENGYYLITPLLPILGDPESVQSPVLVNRGWVPRSWRDRALQSLQDVEEATDVHGPNSLHVEKHSFWRFWSKKPEKSEVGLPSDLEQAPPISLVEVIGVVRGSEKPSIFVPENDPNSAQWFYVDVPGIARAVGLPENVTYIEDVKENVKPSNPYPIPKDANSLIRSSVMPQDHLNYTLTWLSAQVFSVSCGDNHGVQEITATDSSEITKSLVRCTNVLQEIPFLFGDIILKIR
;
A
#
# COMPACT_ATOMS: atom_id res chain seq x y z
N MET A 1 -2.24 -26.10 -14.16
CA MET A 1 -0.84 -26.40 -14.56
C MET A 1 0.08 -25.47 -13.78
N ALA A 2 0.94 -26.05 -12.95
CA ALA A 2 1.76 -25.36 -11.97
C ALA A 2 2.88 -24.53 -12.63
N ALA A 3 3.09 -23.29 -12.15
CA ALA A 3 4.21 -22.45 -12.56
C ALA A 3 5.29 -22.44 -11.47
N SER A 4 6.46 -22.90 -11.89
CA SER A 4 7.69 -23.12 -11.11
C SER A 4 8.40 -21.79 -10.78
N ILE A 5 8.82 -21.64 -9.52
CA ILE A 5 9.61 -20.51 -9.03
C ILE A 5 11.08 -20.97 -8.96
N SER A 6 11.92 -20.50 -9.89
CA SER A 6 13.38 -20.66 -9.79
C SER A 6 14.00 -19.43 -9.14
N LYS A 7 14.65 -19.63 -7.99
CA LYS A 7 15.48 -18.65 -7.28
C LYS A 7 16.92 -18.73 -7.80
N THR A 8 17.43 -17.63 -8.35
CA THR A 8 18.86 -17.47 -8.65
C THR A 8 19.54 -16.74 -7.50
N LEU A 9 20.47 -17.43 -6.82
CA LEU A 9 21.38 -16.85 -5.82
C LEU A 9 22.65 -16.36 -6.54
N SER A 10 22.88 -15.05 -6.51
CA SER A 10 24.17 -14.45 -6.87
C SER A 10 25.05 -14.38 -5.62
N LYS A 11 26.15 -15.14 -5.61
CA LYS A 11 27.20 -15.06 -4.59
C LYS A 11 28.32 -14.16 -5.11
N SER A 12 28.55 -13.03 -4.43
CA SER A 12 29.71 -12.18 -4.60
C SER A 12 30.98 -12.89 -4.11
N ARG A 13 32.01 -12.94 -4.95
CA ARG A 13 33.38 -13.38 -4.59
C ARG A 13 34.17 -12.16 -4.13
N LEU A 14 34.76 -12.26 -2.94
CA LEU A 14 35.85 -11.40 -2.50
C LEU A 14 37.18 -11.95 -3.04
N HIS A 15 37.97 -11.04 -3.60
CA HIS A 15 39.36 -11.24 -4.00
C HIS A 15 40.27 -11.25 -2.77
N THR A 16 41.16 -12.24 -2.68
CA THR A 16 42.43 -12.10 -1.95
C THR A 16 43.50 -12.94 -2.64
N SER A 17 44.61 -12.28 -2.94
CA SER A 17 45.76 -12.81 -3.68
C SER A 17 46.81 -13.40 -2.74
N GLY A 18 47.54 -14.40 -3.26
CA GLY A 18 48.98 -14.55 -3.01
C GLY A 18 49.44 -15.65 -2.07
N ALA A 19 49.97 -16.74 -2.62
CA ALA A 19 51.40 -17.10 -2.55
C ALA A 19 51.61 -18.62 -2.71
N LEU A 20 52.42 -18.98 -3.71
CA LEU A 20 53.00 -20.29 -3.98
C LEU A 20 53.99 -20.71 -2.88
N LEU A 21 54.03 -21.99 -2.53
CA LEU A 21 55.27 -22.78 -2.43
C LEU A 21 54.94 -24.29 -2.41
N GLN A 22 55.94 -25.07 -2.78
CA GLN A 22 55.92 -26.38 -3.43
C GLN A 22 56.61 -27.42 -2.52
N ARG A 23 56.09 -28.67 -2.41
CA ARG A 23 56.83 -29.96 -2.49
C ARG A 23 56.13 -31.16 -1.82
N ASN A 24 55.91 -32.17 -2.68
CA ASN A 24 56.25 -33.61 -2.60
C ASN A 24 55.93 -34.49 -1.37
N SER A 25 55.30 -35.63 -1.68
CA SER A 25 55.69 -37.05 -1.40
C SER A 25 54.62 -37.89 -0.69
N THR A 26 54.34 -39.05 -1.29
CA THR A 26 53.41 -40.13 -0.89
C THR A 26 54.12 -41.21 -0.01
N PRO A 27 53.60 -42.45 0.18
CA PRO A 27 52.59 -42.88 1.16
C PRO A 27 53.05 -44.10 2.02
N SER A 28 52.27 -44.53 3.04
CA SER A 28 52.35 -45.90 3.64
C SER A 28 51.11 -46.13 4.51
N ALA A 29 50.12 -46.93 4.08
CA ALA A 29 49.98 -48.39 4.19
C ALA A 29 49.54 -48.90 5.59
N SER A 30 48.34 -49.48 5.60
CA SER A 30 47.55 -50.17 6.65
C SER A 30 48.24 -51.47 7.16
N PRO A 31 47.72 -52.28 8.13
CA PRO A 31 46.40 -52.95 8.03
C PRO A 31 45.66 -53.32 9.33
N LEU A 32 44.44 -53.82 9.09
CA LEU A 32 43.48 -54.51 9.97
C LEU A 32 44.01 -55.87 10.46
N SER A 33 43.53 -56.36 11.62
CA SER A 33 43.11 -57.76 11.78
C SER A 33 42.23 -57.99 13.03
N PRO A 34 41.44 -59.10 13.08
CA PRO A 34 40.22 -59.21 13.87
C PRO A 34 40.16 -60.43 14.83
N PHE A 35 39.03 -60.51 15.57
CA PHE A 35 38.46 -61.66 16.28
C PHE A 35 39.23 -62.37 17.41
N SER A 36 38.61 -62.42 18.60
CA SER A 36 38.61 -63.63 19.44
C SER A 36 37.40 -63.66 20.40
N THR A 37 36.68 -64.76 20.31
CA THR A 37 35.58 -65.23 21.15
C THR A 37 36.13 -66.12 22.26
N ALA A 38 35.66 -65.98 23.51
CA ALA A 38 35.21 -67.09 24.37
C ALA A 38 34.89 -66.67 25.83
N SER A 39 33.67 -67.02 26.24
CA SER A 39 33.18 -67.53 27.54
C SER A 39 33.50 -66.86 28.89
N SER A 40 32.44 -66.32 29.48
CA SER A 40 31.84 -66.63 30.80
C SER A 40 32.73 -66.82 32.04
N ALA A 41 32.59 -65.90 33.00
CA ALA A 41 32.36 -66.22 34.43
C ALA A 41 31.88 -64.98 35.24
N ILE A 42 30.68 -65.11 35.80
CA ILE A 42 30.24 -64.80 37.18
C ILE A 42 30.54 -63.39 37.78
N SER A 43 29.43 -62.66 37.96
CA SER A 43 29.03 -61.79 39.08
C SER A 43 30.08 -60.95 39.82
N ASP A 44 29.95 -59.62 39.73
CA ASP A 44 29.85 -58.82 40.95
C ASP A 44 28.97 -57.58 40.72
N ALA A 45 28.17 -57.27 41.74
CA ALA A 45 27.13 -56.28 41.74
C ALA A 45 27.67 -54.92 42.18
N SER A 46 27.32 -53.85 41.46
CA SER A 46 27.29 -52.47 41.96
C SER A 46 26.47 -51.61 41.00
N ASP A 47 25.18 -51.45 41.31
CA ASP A 47 24.27 -50.55 40.60
C ASP A 47 24.73 -49.08 40.72
N PRO A 48 24.78 -48.29 39.64
CA PRO A 48 24.67 -46.84 39.75
C PRO A 48 23.18 -46.46 39.96
N LEU A 49 22.94 -45.56 40.92
CA LEU A 49 21.61 -45.00 41.24
C LEU A 49 20.74 -44.77 40.00
N PRO A 50 19.47 -45.23 39.98
CA PRO A 50 18.55 -44.81 38.93
C PRO A 50 18.20 -43.34 39.15
N ASN A 51 18.43 -42.51 38.12
CA ASN A 51 17.74 -41.23 37.95
C ASN A 51 16.23 -41.45 38.23
N PRO A 52 15.51 -40.48 38.83
CA PRO A 52 14.09 -40.65 39.13
C PRO A 52 13.34 -40.88 37.82
N THR A 53 13.08 -42.16 37.52
CA THR A 53 12.33 -42.63 36.39
C THR A 53 10.90 -42.20 36.64
N SER A 54 10.47 -41.15 35.93
CA SER A 54 9.06 -40.83 35.79
C SER A 54 8.30 -42.12 35.50
N SER A 55 7.36 -42.49 36.36
CA SER A 55 6.68 -43.79 36.28
C SER A 55 6.06 -44.00 34.88
N PRO A 56 6.08 -45.22 34.31
CA PRO A 56 5.55 -45.50 32.96
C PRO A 56 4.12 -45.02 32.76
N GLN A 57 3.33 -45.02 33.84
CA GLN A 57 1.96 -44.56 33.89
C GLN A 57 1.83 -43.03 33.74
N ASN A 58 2.79 -42.26 34.26
CA ASN A 58 2.83 -40.80 34.10
C ASN A 58 3.25 -40.41 32.68
N GLN A 59 4.20 -41.15 32.08
CA GLN A 59 4.58 -40.97 30.67
C GLN A 59 3.43 -41.33 29.71
N ALA A 60 2.69 -42.41 29.96
CA ALA A 60 1.53 -42.80 29.15
C ALA A 60 0.38 -41.78 29.27
N ARG A 61 0.11 -41.27 30.48
CA ARG A 61 -0.88 -40.22 30.71
C ARG A 61 -0.49 -38.91 30.04
N GLN A 62 0.78 -38.50 30.11
CA GLN A 62 1.28 -37.32 29.41
C GLN A 62 1.21 -37.49 27.88
N ARG A 63 1.56 -38.67 27.34
CA ARG A 63 1.40 -38.98 25.91
C ARG A 63 -0.07 -38.92 25.47
N GLY A 64 -1.00 -39.40 26.29
CA GLY A 64 -2.45 -39.30 26.02
C GLY A 64 -2.98 -37.86 26.05
N ILE A 65 -2.49 -37.03 26.97
CA ILE A 65 -2.84 -35.60 27.03
C ILE A 65 -2.26 -34.84 25.83
N LEU A 66 -0.97 -35.07 25.51
CA LEU A 66 -0.33 -34.48 24.34
C LEU A 66 -1.00 -34.89 23.03
N SER A 67 -1.39 -36.16 22.90
CA SER A 67 -2.13 -36.67 21.75
C SER A 67 -3.50 -35.98 21.58
N LYS A 68 -4.23 -35.73 22.68
CA LYS A 68 -5.50 -35.01 22.64
C LYS A 68 -5.29 -33.54 22.26
N ILE A 69 -4.30 -32.87 22.86
CA ILE A 69 -3.96 -31.48 22.52
C ILE A 69 -3.61 -31.36 21.04
N LEU A 70 -2.79 -32.28 20.52
CA LEU A 70 -2.36 -32.27 19.12
C LEU A 70 -3.50 -32.51 18.13
N LEU A 71 -4.57 -33.18 18.56
CA LEU A 71 -5.79 -33.40 17.76
C LEU A 71 -6.77 -32.22 17.80
N PHE A 72 -7.02 -31.66 18.99
CA PHE A 72 -8.08 -30.66 19.17
C PHE A 72 -7.62 -29.21 18.97
N VAL A 73 -6.36 -28.89 19.27
CA VAL A 73 -5.85 -27.51 19.18
C VAL A 73 -5.84 -26.99 17.74
N PRO A 74 -5.34 -27.73 16.73
CA PRO A 74 -5.37 -27.26 15.35
C PRO A 74 -6.79 -26.98 14.85
N GLY A 75 -7.73 -27.87 15.18
CA GLY A 75 -9.16 -27.65 14.94
C GLY A 75 -9.61 -26.31 15.55
N ALA A 76 -9.56 -26.18 16.88
CA ALA A 76 -10.00 -24.98 17.58
C ALA A 76 -9.41 -23.68 17.00
N ILE A 77 -8.13 -23.69 16.59
CA ILE A 77 -7.48 -22.56 15.91
C ILE A 77 -8.12 -22.28 14.55
N THR A 78 -8.27 -23.29 13.70
CA THR A 78 -8.87 -23.12 12.36
C THR A 78 -10.34 -22.67 12.43
N PHE A 79 -11.12 -23.17 13.40
CA PHE A 79 -12.46 -22.68 13.66
C PHE A 79 -12.46 -21.21 14.11
N GLY A 80 -11.59 -20.85 15.06
CA GLY A 80 -11.44 -19.47 15.52
C GLY A 80 -11.06 -18.50 14.38
N LEU A 81 -10.12 -18.91 13.52
CA LEU A 81 -9.73 -18.14 12.33
C LEU A 81 -10.88 -18.03 11.32
N GLY A 82 -11.62 -19.11 11.06
CA GLY A 82 -12.79 -19.10 10.18
C GLY A 82 -13.88 -18.15 10.67
N THR A 83 -14.22 -18.22 11.95
CA THR A 83 -15.19 -17.32 12.59
C THR A 83 -14.71 -15.87 12.55
N TRP A 84 -13.43 -15.60 12.84
CA TRP A 84 -12.85 -14.26 12.74
C TRP A 84 -12.94 -13.69 11.32
N GLN A 85 -12.70 -14.50 10.29
CA GLN A 85 -12.83 -14.08 8.89
C GLN A 85 -14.26 -13.69 8.52
N ILE A 86 -15.28 -14.34 9.10
CA ILE A 86 -16.70 -13.95 8.91
C ILE A 86 -16.97 -12.56 9.47
N PHE A 87 -16.54 -12.28 10.72
CA PHE A 87 -16.71 -10.96 11.31
C PHE A 87 -15.95 -9.89 10.54
N ARG A 88 -14.69 -10.16 10.15
CA ARG A 88 -13.89 -9.25 9.32
C ARG A 88 -14.55 -8.97 7.97
N ARG A 89 -15.17 -9.97 7.36
CA ARG A 89 -15.96 -9.79 6.13
C ARG A 89 -17.12 -8.84 6.36
N GLN A 90 -17.87 -8.98 7.45
CA GLN A 90 -19.00 -8.10 7.76
C GLN A 90 -18.56 -6.65 7.98
N ASP A 91 -17.49 -6.43 8.75
CA ASP A 91 -16.90 -5.10 8.93
C ASP A 91 -16.50 -4.50 7.58
N LYS A 92 -15.89 -5.33 6.72
CA LYS A 92 -15.48 -4.93 5.39
C LYS A 92 -16.66 -4.51 4.52
N ILE A 93 -17.75 -5.29 4.52
CA ILE A 93 -18.97 -4.97 3.77
C ILE A 93 -19.53 -3.64 4.26
N LYS A 94 -19.71 -3.45 5.57
CA LYS A 94 -20.23 -2.20 6.14
C LYS A 94 -19.38 -0.99 5.74
N MET A 95 -18.06 -1.13 5.80
CA MET A 95 -17.12 -0.09 5.40
C MET A 95 -17.22 0.27 3.91
N LEU A 96 -17.36 -0.73 3.04
CA LEU A 96 -17.51 -0.49 1.59
C LEU A 96 -18.87 0.12 1.26
N GLU A 97 -19.93 -0.33 1.92
CA GLU A 97 -21.28 0.19 1.74
C GLU A 97 -21.37 1.66 2.15
N TYR A 98 -20.83 2.01 3.33
CA TYR A 98 -20.71 3.39 3.79
C TYR A 98 -20.03 4.29 2.74
N ARG A 99 -18.94 3.81 2.12
CA ARG A 99 -18.23 4.55 1.07
C ARG A 99 -19.06 4.69 -0.20
N ARG A 100 -19.71 3.60 -0.62
CA ARG A 100 -20.54 3.53 -1.82
C ARG A 100 -21.71 4.50 -1.73
N GLU A 101 -22.47 4.44 -0.64
CA GLU A 101 -23.60 5.34 -0.39
C GLU A 101 -23.18 6.82 -0.51
N ARG A 102 -22.02 7.18 0.07
CA ARG A 102 -21.50 8.56 0.07
C ARG A 102 -21.03 9.05 -1.30
N LEU A 103 -20.52 8.13 -2.12
CA LEU A 103 -20.13 8.37 -3.51
C LEU A 103 -21.34 8.43 -4.45
N GLU A 104 -22.44 7.78 -4.11
CA GLU A 104 -23.66 7.82 -4.92
C GLU A 104 -24.53 9.04 -4.63
N MET A 105 -24.37 9.67 -3.46
CA MET A 105 -25.07 10.92 -3.14
C MET A 105 -24.73 12.06 -4.12
N GLU A 106 -25.73 12.87 -4.44
CA GLU A 106 -25.61 14.06 -5.30
C GLU A 106 -24.49 15.00 -4.81
N PRO A 107 -23.61 15.52 -5.68
CA PRO A 107 -22.52 16.41 -5.26
C PRO A 107 -23.00 17.64 -4.49
N VAL A 108 -22.35 17.98 -3.37
CA VAL A 108 -22.67 19.18 -2.57
C VAL A 108 -21.69 20.30 -2.89
N GLN A 109 -22.17 21.54 -2.92
CA GLN A 109 -21.30 22.71 -3.06
C GLN A 109 -20.35 22.81 -1.87
N LEU A 110 -19.04 22.81 -2.12
CA LEU A 110 -18.03 22.82 -1.05
C LEU A 110 -18.16 24.05 -0.15
N ASN A 111 -18.53 25.21 -0.72
CA ASN A 111 -18.79 26.45 0.01
C ASN A 111 -19.96 26.39 1.00
N ALA A 112 -20.92 25.49 0.76
CA ALA A 112 -22.05 25.30 1.66
C ALA A 112 -21.67 24.48 2.90
N ILE A 113 -20.47 23.88 2.91
CA ILE A 113 -20.00 23.04 4.00
C ILE A 113 -19.18 23.90 4.96
N SER A 114 -19.67 24.02 6.20
CA SER A 114 -19.03 24.86 7.20
C SER A 114 -17.61 24.38 7.51
N PRO A 115 -16.59 25.26 7.56
CA PRO A 115 -15.19 24.89 7.81
C PRO A 115 -14.95 24.32 9.22
N ALA A 116 -15.96 24.37 10.11
CA ALA A 116 -15.94 23.74 11.43
C ALA A 116 -16.21 22.23 11.39
N ASN A 117 -16.68 21.68 10.26
CA ASN A 117 -16.81 20.24 10.10
C ASN A 117 -15.45 19.65 9.75
N ASP A 118 -14.90 18.84 10.66
CA ASP A 118 -13.67 18.08 10.43
C ASP A 118 -13.75 17.33 9.09
N SER A 119 -12.71 17.43 8.25
CA SER A 119 -12.63 16.79 6.92
C SER A 119 -12.95 15.29 6.99
N ASN A 120 -12.68 14.65 8.14
CA ASN A 120 -13.05 13.26 8.43
C ASN A 120 -14.57 13.00 8.36
N THR A 121 -15.41 13.97 8.72
CA THR A 121 -16.88 13.85 8.63
C THR A 121 -17.38 13.87 7.18
N LEU A 122 -16.58 14.42 6.27
CA LEU A 122 -16.88 14.56 4.85
C LEU A 122 -16.18 13.50 3.99
N GLU A 123 -15.39 12.60 4.59
CA GLU A 123 -14.68 11.58 3.84
C GLU A 123 -15.64 10.80 2.92
N PHE A 124 -15.21 10.56 1.68
CA PHE A 124 -15.98 9.93 0.59
C PHE A 124 -17.17 10.72 0.06
N ARG A 125 -17.42 11.94 0.55
CA ARG A 125 -18.50 12.78 0.01
C ARG A 125 -18.10 13.40 -1.32
N ARG A 126 -18.98 13.31 -2.31
CA ARG A 126 -18.88 14.09 -3.55
C ARG A 126 -19.17 15.57 -3.32
N VAL A 127 -18.28 16.42 -3.85
CA VAL A 127 -18.37 17.87 -3.75
C VAL A 127 -18.14 18.52 -5.12
N VAL A 128 -18.73 19.71 -5.30
CA VAL A 128 -18.45 20.60 -6.42
C VAL A 128 -17.80 21.86 -5.89
N CYS A 129 -16.78 22.34 -6.58
CA CYS A 129 -16.10 23.58 -6.24
C CYS A 129 -15.54 24.26 -7.49
N ARG A 130 -15.41 25.59 -7.44
CA ARG A 130 -14.88 26.39 -8.54
C ARG A 130 -13.75 27.30 -8.07
N GLY A 131 -12.75 27.50 -8.91
CA GLY A 131 -11.64 28.39 -8.59
C GLY A 131 -10.58 28.41 -9.68
N VAL A 132 -9.38 28.81 -9.30
CA VAL A 132 -8.24 28.91 -10.23
C VAL A 132 -7.11 28.03 -9.72
N PHE A 133 -6.54 27.20 -10.58
CA PHE A 133 -5.40 26.39 -10.21
C PHE A 133 -4.12 27.23 -10.13
N ASP A 134 -3.39 27.11 -9.02
CA ASP A 134 -2.02 27.61 -8.90
C ASP A 134 -1.04 26.55 -9.39
N GLU A 135 -0.84 26.51 -10.71
CA GLU A 135 0.01 25.50 -11.37
C GLU A 135 1.47 25.55 -10.91
N LYS A 136 1.96 26.71 -10.44
CA LYS A 136 3.32 26.87 -9.93
C LYS A 136 3.54 26.12 -8.62
N LYS A 137 2.45 25.84 -7.89
CA LYS A 137 2.45 25.10 -6.62
C LYS A 137 1.97 23.66 -6.77
N SER A 138 2.00 23.13 -7.98
CA SER A 138 1.66 21.73 -8.25
C SER A 138 2.71 20.78 -7.65
N ILE A 139 2.24 19.77 -6.91
CA ILE A 139 3.05 18.72 -6.31
C ILE A 139 2.83 17.40 -7.04
N PHE A 140 3.92 16.69 -7.32
CA PHE A 140 3.90 15.37 -7.95
C PHE A 140 4.11 14.28 -6.89
N VAL A 141 3.14 13.39 -6.69
CA VAL A 141 3.24 12.28 -5.71
C VAL A 141 3.41 10.94 -6.43
N GLY A 142 4.49 10.21 -6.16
CA GLY A 142 4.75 8.92 -6.80
C GLY A 142 6.05 8.25 -6.37
N PRO A 143 6.40 7.10 -6.97
CA PRO A 143 5.84 6.57 -8.22
C PRO A 143 4.42 5.99 -8.07
N ARG A 144 3.58 6.19 -9.10
CA ARG A 144 2.25 5.58 -9.23
C ARG A 144 2.16 4.79 -10.52
N SER A 145 2.00 3.48 -10.43
CA SER A 145 1.84 2.61 -11.60
C SER A 145 0.39 2.59 -12.09
N ARG A 146 0.20 2.66 -13.41
CA ARG A 146 -1.09 2.52 -14.09
C ARG A 146 -0.93 1.61 -15.30
N SER A 147 -1.92 0.75 -15.54
CA SER A 147 -1.99 -0.03 -16.77
C SER A 147 -2.69 0.81 -17.85
N ILE A 148 -2.00 1.05 -18.96
CA ILE A 148 -2.49 1.77 -20.13
C ILE A 148 -2.32 0.85 -21.32
N SER A 149 -3.43 0.46 -21.96
CA SER A 149 -3.42 -0.44 -23.12
C SER A 149 -2.65 -1.76 -22.89
N GLY A 150 -2.73 -2.30 -21.67
CA GLY A 150 -2.04 -3.55 -21.29
C GLY A 150 -0.57 -3.38 -20.90
N VAL A 151 -0.01 -2.18 -21.03
CA VAL A 151 1.36 -1.85 -20.61
C VAL A 151 1.31 -1.14 -19.27
N THR A 152 2.14 -1.57 -18.32
CA THR A 152 2.28 -0.87 -17.03
C THR A 152 3.25 0.29 -17.17
N GLU A 153 2.76 1.50 -16.95
CA GLU A 153 3.55 2.72 -16.93
C GLU A 153 3.58 3.30 -15.51
N ASN A 154 4.73 3.80 -15.06
CA ASN A 154 4.78 4.57 -13.83
C ASN A 154 4.70 6.06 -14.14
N GLY A 155 4.03 6.78 -13.26
CA GLY A 155 3.87 8.22 -13.31
C GLY A 155 3.66 8.79 -11.91
N TYR A 156 2.92 9.88 -11.83
CA TYR A 156 2.67 10.63 -10.60
C TYR A 156 1.20 11.03 -10.49
N TYR A 157 0.71 11.19 -9.27
CA TYR A 157 -0.48 12.01 -9.05
C TYR A 157 -0.08 13.49 -9.05
N LEU A 158 -0.85 14.31 -9.77
CA LEU A 158 -0.69 15.76 -9.81
C LEU A 158 -1.65 16.41 -8.83
N ILE A 159 -1.12 16.97 -7.76
CA ILE A 159 -1.90 17.67 -6.73
C ILE A 159 -1.66 19.17 -6.88
N THR A 160 -2.71 19.93 -7.18
CA THR A 160 -2.63 21.37 -7.44
C THR A 160 -3.58 22.13 -6.52
N PRO A 161 -3.13 23.21 -5.87
CA PRO A 161 -4.01 24.11 -5.14
C PRO A 161 -5.05 24.77 -6.06
N LEU A 162 -6.32 24.68 -5.67
CA LEU A 162 -7.41 25.45 -6.24
C LEU A 162 -7.67 26.65 -5.32
N LEU A 163 -7.42 27.85 -5.84
CA LEU A 163 -7.48 29.10 -5.09
C LEU A 163 -8.83 29.81 -5.25
N PRO A 164 -9.27 30.55 -4.21
CA PRO A 164 -10.46 31.38 -4.25
C PRO A 164 -10.31 32.54 -5.25
N ILE A 165 -11.39 32.88 -5.95
CA ILE A 165 -11.48 34.13 -6.72
C ILE A 165 -12.16 35.18 -5.85
N LEU A 166 -11.46 36.29 -5.61
CA LEU A 166 -12.00 37.39 -4.82
C LEU A 166 -13.23 37.99 -5.50
N GLY A 167 -14.34 38.06 -4.76
CA GLY A 167 -15.60 38.65 -5.23
C GLY A 167 -16.51 37.71 -6.03
N ASP A 168 -16.13 36.45 -6.26
CA ASP A 168 -16.99 35.44 -6.88
C ASP A 168 -17.62 34.53 -5.80
N PRO A 169 -18.93 34.64 -5.52
CA PRO A 169 -19.61 33.82 -4.52
C PRO A 169 -19.70 32.33 -4.91
N GLU A 170 -19.54 32.02 -6.19
CA GLU A 170 -19.52 30.64 -6.70
C GLU A 170 -18.13 30.00 -6.59
N SER A 171 -17.09 30.79 -6.31
CA SER A 171 -15.74 30.31 -6.11
C SER A 171 -15.52 29.83 -4.68
N VAL A 172 -14.58 28.88 -4.49
CA VAL A 172 -14.16 28.42 -3.17
C VAL A 172 -13.87 29.60 -2.24
N GLN A 173 -14.27 29.52 -0.98
CA GLN A 173 -13.98 30.57 0.01
C GLN A 173 -12.59 30.42 0.65
N SER A 174 -12.05 29.20 0.63
CA SER A 174 -10.72 28.87 1.11
C SER A 174 -10.01 27.99 0.08
N PRO A 175 -8.67 27.99 0.04
CA PRO A 175 -7.92 27.11 -0.84
C PRO A 175 -8.29 25.64 -0.65
N VAL A 176 -8.20 24.84 -1.71
CA VAL A 176 -8.47 23.40 -1.70
C VAL A 176 -7.34 22.68 -2.39
N LEU A 177 -6.85 21.56 -1.85
CA LEU A 177 -5.91 20.70 -2.56
C LEU A 177 -6.68 19.72 -3.44
N VAL A 178 -6.40 19.74 -4.74
CA VAL A 178 -7.06 18.88 -5.71
C VAL A 178 -6.06 17.92 -6.31
N ASN A 179 -6.23 16.62 -6.10
CA ASN A 179 -5.56 15.62 -6.91
C ASN A 179 -6.29 15.48 -8.24
N ARG A 180 -5.68 16.03 -9.29
CA ARG A 180 -6.21 16.09 -10.64
C ARG A 180 -6.09 14.77 -11.39
N GLY A 181 -5.38 13.81 -10.81
CA GLY A 181 -5.21 12.47 -11.35
C GLY A 181 -3.78 12.17 -11.79
N TRP A 182 -3.66 11.09 -12.56
CA TRP A 182 -2.39 10.51 -12.97
C TRP A 182 -1.80 11.21 -14.19
N VAL A 183 -0.49 11.46 -14.16
CA VAL A 183 0.31 12.00 -15.27
C VAL A 183 1.57 11.16 -15.50
N PRO A 184 2.06 11.05 -16.74
CA PRO A 184 3.30 10.33 -17.04
C PRO A 184 4.53 11.08 -16.50
N ARG A 185 5.67 10.39 -16.37
CA ARG A 185 6.89 10.96 -15.75
C ARG A 185 7.37 12.25 -16.41
N SER A 186 7.22 12.35 -17.73
CA SER A 186 7.64 13.51 -18.53
C SER A 186 6.98 14.83 -18.09
N TRP A 187 5.87 14.81 -17.36
CA TRP A 187 5.28 16.01 -16.79
C TRP A 187 6.11 16.59 -15.65
N ARG A 188 6.57 15.73 -14.73
CA ARG A 188 7.47 16.16 -13.64
C ARG A 188 8.80 16.65 -14.22
N ASP A 189 9.36 15.91 -15.18
CA ASP A 189 10.66 16.25 -15.76
C ASP A 189 10.63 17.62 -16.45
N ARG A 190 9.56 17.90 -17.21
CA ARG A 190 9.34 19.23 -17.83
C ARG A 190 9.11 20.33 -16.80
N ALA A 191 8.38 20.06 -15.72
CA ALA A 191 8.16 21.03 -14.66
C ALA A 191 9.49 21.42 -13.97
N LEU A 192 10.34 20.44 -13.66
CA LEU A 192 11.66 20.68 -13.07
C LEU A 192 12.59 21.46 -14.01
N GLN A 193 12.59 21.13 -15.32
CA GLN A 193 13.33 21.90 -16.32
C GLN A 193 12.87 23.37 -16.36
N SER A 194 11.55 23.61 -16.37
CA SER A 194 11.02 24.98 -16.40
C SER A 194 11.37 25.81 -15.17
N LEU A 195 11.57 25.19 -14.01
CA LEU A 195 12.01 25.89 -12.80
C LEU A 195 13.49 26.26 -12.90
N GLN A 196 14.33 25.38 -13.45
CA GLN A 196 15.76 25.64 -13.67
C GLN A 196 15.96 26.77 -14.69
N ASP A 197 15.20 26.78 -15.79
CA ASP A 197 15.28 27.82 -16.81
C ASP A 197 14.91 29.21 -16.25
N VAL A 198 13.99 29.27 -15.29
CA VAL A 198 13.59 30.52 -14.62
C VAL A 198 14.67 30.99 -13.65
N GLU A 199 15.25 30.09 -12.84
CA GLU A 199 16.35 30.43 -11.94
C GLU A 199 17.58 30.94 -12.70
N GLU A 200 17.94 30.28 -13.81
CA GLU A 200 19.06 30.68 -14.65
C GLU A 200 18.81 32.03 -15.35
N ALA A 201 17.56 32.34 -15.72
CA ALA A 201 17.20 33.65 -16.26
C ALA A 201 17.22 34.78 -15.21
N THR A 202 16.95 34.48 -13.93
CA THR A 202 16.96 35.46 -12.85
C THR A 202 18.36 35.80 -12.33
N ASP A 203 19.36 34.94 -12.56
CA ASP A 203 20.74 35.14 -12.06
C ASP A 203 21.61 35.98 -13.03
N VAL A 204 21.04 36.49 -14.12
CA VAL A 204 21.78 37.26 -15.15
C VAL A 204 21.95 38.76 -14.79
N HIS A 205 21.67 39.21 -13.56
CA HIS A 205 21.92 40.59 -13.14
C HIS A 205 22.79 40.70 -11.87
N GLY A 206 24.10 40.56 -12.06
CA GLY A 206 25.17 40.98 -11.13
C GLY A 206 26.43 41.41 -11.92
N PRO A 207 27.19 42.45 -11.51
CA PRO A 207 28.02 43.23 -12.43
C PRO A 207 29.43 42.67 -12.68
N ASN A 208 29.83 42.78 -13.96
CA ASN A 208 31.21 42.84 -14.51
C ASN A 208 32.22 41.73 -14.17
N SER A 209 32.55 40.89 -15.17
CA SER A 209 33.90 40.90 -15.74
C SER A 209 33.92 40.29 -17.15
N LEU A 210 34.60 40.99 -18.06
CA LEU A 210 34.80 40.70 -19.47
C LEU A 210 35.39 39.31 -19.72
N HIS A 211 34.74 38.51 -20.57
CA HIS A 211 35.44 37.81 -21.64
C HIS A 211 34.51 37.60 -22.84
N VAL A 212 34.95 38.14 -23.96
CA VAL A 212 34.27 38.20 -25.25
C VAL A 212 34.61 36.97 -26.08
N GLU A 213 33.56 36.43 -26.72
CA GLU A 213 33.52 35.55 -27.91
C GLU A 213 33.99 34.08 -27.78
N LYS A 214 33.28 33.09 -28.36
CA LYS A 214 32.73 33.10 -29.73
C LYS A 214 31.64 32.03 -29.96
N HIS A 215 30.50 32.49 -30.47
CA HIS A 215 29.66 31.91 -31.53
C HIS A 215 29.10 30.48 -31.41
N SER A 216 27.76 30.33 -31.52
CA SER A 216 27.11 29.91 -32.79
C SER A 216 25.64 29.47 -32.60
N PHE A 217 24.71 30.42 -32.49
CA PHE A 217 23.26 30.12 -32.59
C PHE A 217 22.46 31.18 -33.36
N TRP A 218 23.01 32.39 -33.53
CA TRP A 218 22.33 33.56 -34.10
C TRP A 218 22.32 33.69 -35.63
N ARG A 219 22.32 32.61 -36.42
CA ARG A 219 22.27 32.70 -37.89
C ARG A 219 20.93 32.38 -38.54
N PHE A 220 19.81 32.42 -37.81
CA PHE A 220 18.51 32.06 -38.40
C PHE A 220 17.36 33.08 -38.26
N TRP A 221 17.48 34.13 -37.43
CA TRP A 221 16.37 35.07 -37.22
C TRP A 221 16.76 36.53 -37.38
N SER A 222 17.24 36.88 -38.59
CA SER A 222 17.39 38.27 -39.01
C SER A 222 16.65 38.52 -40.31
N LYS A 223 15.36 38.85 -40.21
CA LYS A 223 14.70 39.76 -41.14
C LYS A 223 14.19 40.96 -40.36
N LYS A 224 14.69 42.12 -40.78
CA LYS A 224 14.52 43.46 -40.18
C LYS A 224 13.12 44.02 -40.55
N PRO A 225 12.50 44.87 -39.70
CA PRO A 225 11.14 45.35 -39.92
C PRO A 225 11.11 46.54 -40.87
N GLU A 226 10.02 46.65 -41.64
CA GLU A 226 9.65 47.84 -42.40
C GLU A 226 8.54 48.58 -41.64
N LYS A 227 8.76 49.87 -41.35
CA LYS A 227 7.83 50.79 -40.68
C LYS A 227 7.05 51.56 -41.73
N SER A 228 5.74 51.72 -41.53
CA SER A 228 4.81 52.82 -41.91
C SER A 228 3.38 52.29 -41.65
N GLU A 229 2.39 52.93 -41.07
CA GLU A 229 2.12 54.28 -40.55
C GLU A 229 0.93 54.15 -39.55
N VAL A 230 0.88 55.08 -38.60
CA VAL A 230 -0.22 55.50 -37.71
C VAL A 230 -1.55 54.72 -37.76
N GLY A 231 -1.78 53.94 -36.71
CA GLY A 231 -3.10 53.49 -36.26
C GLY A 231 -2.95 53.00 -34.83
N LEU A 232 -3.57 53.69 -33.88
CA LEU A 232 -3.54 53.39 -32.45
C LEU A 232 -4.06 51.95 -32.19
N PRO A 233 -3.28 51.02 -31.59
CA PRO A 233 -3.82 49.75 -31.12
C PRO A 233 -3.98 49.79 -29.60
N SER A 234 -5.23 49.63 -29.19
CA SER A 234 -5.72 49.46 -27.81
C SER A 234 -5.36 48.09 -27.23
N ASP A 235 -4.09 47.69 -27.30
CA ASP A 235 -3.66 46.38 -26.82
C ASP A 235 -2.76 46.54 -25.58
N LEU A 236 -3.39 47.00 -24.49
CA LEU A 236 -2.89 46.69 -23.16
C LEU A 236 -3.06 45.17 -22.96
N GLU A 237 -1.93 44.47 -23.04
CA GLU A 237 -1.62 43.19 -22.39
C GLU A 237 -2.85 42.43 -21.83
N GLN A 238 -3.50 41.62 -22.67
CA GLN A 238 -4.34 40.55 -22.16
C GLN A 238 -3.42 39.46 -21.59
N ALA A 239 -3.17 39.53 -20.28
CA ALA A 239 -2.79 38.37 -19.49
C ALA A 239 -3.74 37.20 -19.86
N PRO A 240 -3.25 35.94 -19.95
CA PRO A 240 -4.10 34.82 -20.31
C PRO A 240 -5.34 34.84 -19.41
N PRO A 241 -6.56 34.64 -19.96
CA PRO A 241 -7.77 34.72 -19.17
C PRO A 241 -7.65 33.74 -18.01
N ILE A 242 -7.82 34.26 -16.79
CA ILE A 242 -7.89 33.48 -15.56
C ILE A 242 -8.97 32.42 -15.79
N SER A 243 -8.55 31.18 -16.04
CA SER A 243 -9.46 30.13 -16.45
C SER A 243 -10.13 29.58 -15.20
N LEU A 244 -11.36 30.02 -14.98
CA LEU A 244 -12.22 29.49 -13.93
C LEU A 244 -12.47 28.00 -14.20
N VAL A 245 -12.07 27.15 -13.25
CA VAL A 245 -12.21 25.69 -13.35
C VAL A 245 -13.26 25.22 -12.36
N GLU A 246 -14.20 24.41 -12.82
CA GLU A 246 -15.13 23.65 -11.99
C GLU A 246 -14.62 22.22 -11.81
N VAL A 247 -14.40 21.84 -10.55
CA VAL A 247 -13.98 20.51 -10.12
C VAL A 247 -15.14 19.79 -9.45
N ILE A 248 -15.41 18.56 -9.91
CA ILE A 248 -16.31 17.63 -9.24
C ILE A 248 -15.41 16.55 -8.63
N GLY A 249 -15.28 16.56 -7.32
CA GLY A 249 -14.32 15.74 -6.60
C GLY A 249 -14.93 14.94 -5.45
N VAL A 250 -14.12 14.08 -4.86
CA VAL A 250 -14.45 13.31 -3.66
C VAL A 250 -13.50 13.72 -2.55
N VAL A 251 -14.04 14.10 -1.39
CA VAL A 251 -13.23 14.46 -0.22
C VAL A 251 -12.51 13.22 0.32
N ARG A 252 -11.21 13.36 0.57
CA ARG A 252 -10.32 12.31 1.10
C ARG A 252 -9.38 12.90 2.15
N GLY A 253 -8.86 12.05 3.02
CA GLY A 253 -7.75 12.40 3.91
C GLY A 253 -6.39 11.91 3.39
N SER A 254 -5.36 12.10 4.21
CA SER A 254 -4.00 11.57 3.95
C SER A 254 -4.01 10.06 3.74
N GLU A 255 -3.10 9.58 2.91
CA GLU A 255 -2.81 8.16 2.75
C GLU A 255 -2.07 7.62 3.98
N LYS A 256 -2.27 6.33 4.27
CA LYS A 256 -1.51 5.60 5.29
C LYS A 256 -0.47 4.73 4.58
N PRO A 257 0.81 5.14 4.54
CA PRO A 257 1.85 4.38 3.86
C PRO A 257 2.13 3.05 4.57
N SER A 258 2.72 2.11 3.84
CA SER A 258 3.28 0.87 4.39
C SER A 258 4.68 1.13 4.95
N ILE A 259 5.16 0.26 5.84
CA ILE A 259 6.51 0.33 6.44
C ILE A 259 7.67 0.30 5.42
N PHE A 260 7.40 -0.07 4.17
CA PHE A 260 8.40 -0.11 3.09
C PHE A 260 8.38 1.14 2.21
N VAL A 261 7.41 2.03 2.39
CA VAL A 261 7.34 3.30 1.66
C VAL A 261 8.24 4.31 2.36
N PRO A 262 9.19 4.95 1.66
CA PRO A 262 10.02 5.99 2.26
C PRO A 262 9.20 7.21 2.70
N GLU A 263 9.75 7.97 3.64
CA GLU A 263 9.17 9.24 4.09
C GLU A 263 9.18 10.29 2.96
N ASN A 264 8.20 11.19 2.98
CA ASN A 264 8.20 12.34 2.08
C ASN A 264 9.32 13.33 2.48
N ASP A 265 9.98 13.94 1.49
CA ASP A 265 10.93 15.04 1.68
C ASP A 265 10.45 16.29 0.92
N PRO A 266 9.81 17.25 1.61
CA PRO A 266 9.35 18.50 1.01
C PRO A 266 10.48 19.36 0.44
N ASN A 267 11.68 19.32 1.02
CA ASN A 267 12.79 20.19 0.61
C ASN A 267 13.35 19.78 -0.75
N SER A 268 13.37 18.48 -1.03
CA SER A 268 13.77 17.93 -2.33
C SER A 268 12.59 17.70 -3.27
N ALA A 269 11.40 18.21 -2.95
CA ALA A 269 10.14 17.97 -3.66
C ALA A 269 9.84 16.48 -3.93
N GLN A 270 10.24 15.59 -3.02
CA GLN A 270 10.08 14.15 -3.15
C GLN A 270 8.91 13.65 -2.31
N TRP A 271 7.82 13.28 -2.98
CA TRP A 271 6.59 12.80 -2.36
C TRP A 271 6.24 11.40 -2.84
N PHE A 272 6.12 10.44 -1.92
CA PHE A 272 5.80 9.03 -2.17
C PHE A 272 4.33 8.70 -1.89
N TYR A 273 3.74 9.33 -0.88
CA TYR A 273 2.33 9.16 -0.49
C TYR A 273 1.68 10.52 -0.24
N VAL A 274 0.36 10.56 -0.31
CA VAL A 274 -0.39 11.81 -0.07
C VAL A 274 -0.41 12.10 1.43
N ASP A 275 0.33 13.11 1.85
CA ASP A 275 0.27 13.69 3.19
C ASP A 275 -0.34 15.10 3.10
N VAL A 276 -1.63 15.24 3.41
CA VAL A 276 -2.38 16.50 3.20
C VAL A 276 -1.77 17.67 4.00
N PRO A 277 -1.52 17.56 5.32
CA PRO A 277 -0.84 18.61 6.08
C PRO A 277 0.57 18.92 5.55
N GLY A 278 1.36 17.90 5.20
CA GLY A 278 2.70 18.09 4.66
C GLY A 278 2.70 18.86 3.34
N ILE A 279 1.84 18.44 2.40
CA ILE A 279 1.67 19.10 1.11
C ILE A 279 1.19 20.54 1.33
N ALA A 280 0.19 20.75 2.18
CA ALA A 280 -0.33 22.08 2.51
C ALA A 280 0.77 23.03 2.99
N ARG A 281 1.61 22.59 3.95
CA ARG A 281 2.77 23.36 4.41
C ARG A 281 3.72 23.70 3.28
N ALA A 282 4.05 22.72 2.43
CA ALA A 282 5.00 22.90 1.32
C ALA A 282 4.52 23.95 0.30
N VAL A 283 3.21 24.09 0.12
CA VAL A 283 2.61 25.08 -0.80
C VAL A 283 2.17 26.38 -0.11
N GLY A 284 2.40 26.51 1.21
CA GLY A 284 2.04 27.70 2.00
C GLY A 284 0.54 27.83 2.28
N LEU A 285 -0.15 26.71 2.49
CA LEU A 285 -1.57 26.61 2.83
C LEU A 285 -1.76 26.09 4.26
N PRO A 286 -2.94 26.35 4.89
CA PRO A 286 -3.23 25.84 6.22
C PRO A 286 -3.34 24.30 6.24
N GLU A 287 -2.91 23.66 7.33
CA GLU A 287 -2.83 22.20 7.42
C GLU A 287 -4.18 21.48 7.40
N ASN A 288 -5.25 22.16 7.80
CA ASN A 288 -6.62 21.68 7.75
C ASN A 288 -7.31 21.93 6.41
N VAL A 289 -6.53 22.20 5.35
CA VAL A 289 -7.05 22.38 4.00
C VAL A 289 -7.81 21.14 3.54
N THR A 290 -8.93 21.35 2.84
CA THR A 290 -9.69 20.23 2.27
C THR A 290 -8.89 19.63 1.12
N TYR A 291 -8.78 18.31 1.11
CA TYR A 291 -8.21 17.55 0.00
C TYR A 291 -9.31 16.78 -0.74
N ILE A 292 -9.33 16.91 -2.07
CA ILE A 292 -10.29 16.23 -2.94
C ILE A 292 -9.56 15.48 -4.06
N GLU A 293 -10.08 14.31 -4.40
CA GLU A 293 -9.73 13.58 -5.62
C GLU A 293 -10.68 14.01 -6.73
N ASP A 294 -10.16 14.56 -7.82
CA ASP A 294 -10.98 14.84 -9.00
C ASP A 294 -11.49 13.51 -9.58
N VAL A 295 -12.79 13.48 -9.91
CA VAL A 295 -13.48 12.34 -10.52
C VAL A 295 -14.17 12.72 -11.83
N LYS A 296 -13.99 13.96 -12.32
CA LYS A 296 -14.65 14.44 -13.53
C LYS A 296 -14.03 13.80 -14.77
N GLU A 297 -14.75 12.90 -15.42
CA GLU A 297 -14.33 12.22 -16.66
C GLU A 297 -14.41 13.11 -17.92
N ASN A 298 -13.91 14.34 -17.86
CA ASN A 298 -13.92 15.28 -18.98
C ASN A 298 -12.59 15.26 -19.78
N VAL A 299 -12.08 14.06 -20.03
CA VAL A 299 -10.82 13.87 -20.73
C VAL A 299 -11.06 14.05 -22.23
N LYS A 300 -10.58 15.16 -22.81
CA LYS A 300 -10.61 15.38 -24.26
C LYS A 300 -9.60 14.43 -24.91
N PRO A 301 -9.94 13.74 -26.03
CA PRO A 301 -8.99 12.85 -26.70
C PRO A 301 -7.67 13.53 -27.12
N SER A 302 -7.70 14.84 -27.38
CA SER A 302 -6.52 15.64 -27.74
C SER A 302 -5.61 16.00 -26.56
N ASN A 303 -6.10 15.91 -25.31
CA ASN A 303 -5.31 16.13 -24.11
C ASN A 303 -5.75 15.13 -23.02
N PRO A 304 -5.23 13.89 -23.06
CA PRO A 304 -5.72 12.81 -22.22
C PRO A 304 -5.32 12.92 -20.74
N TYR A 305 -4.49 13.91 -20.39
CA TYR A 305 -3.91 14.07 -19.06
C TYR A 305 -4.31 15.41 -18.42
N PRO A 306 -4.37 15.49 -17.08
CA PRO A 306 -4.23 14.39 -16.12
C PRO A 306 -5.43 13.43 -16.19
N ILE A 307 -5.22 12.14 -15.87
CA ILE A 307 -6.31 11.15 -15.87
C ILE A 307 -6.85 10.99 -14.45
N PRO A 308 -8.08 11.45 -14.16
CA PRO A 308 -8.69 11.36 -12.83
C PRO A 308 -8.73 9.92 -12.29
N LYS A 309 -8.88 9.79 -10.97
CA LYS A 309 -9.18 8.49 -10.37
C LYS A 309 -10.63 8.14 -10.69
N ASP A 310 -10.86 6.88 -11.08
CA ASP A 310 -12.21 6.36 -11.21
C ASP A 310 -12.87 6.30 -9.83
N ALA A 311 -14.17 6.62 -9.75
CA ALA A 311 -14.91 6.64 -8.49
C ALA A 311 -14.91 5.25 -7.81
N ASN A 312 -14.96 4.15 -8.57
CA ASN A 312 -14.90 2.80 -7.99
C ASN A 312 -13.52 2.49 -7.40
N SER A 313 -12.46 3.03 -7.98
CA SER A 313 -11.10 2.93 -7.44
C SER A 313 -10.96 3.54 -6.04
N LEU A 314 -11.82 4.51 -5.67
CA LEU A 314 -11.85 5.11 -4.33
C LEU A 314 -12.50 4.21 -3.27
N ILE A 315 -13.37 3.29 -3.69
CA ILE A 315 -13.99 2.28 -2.82
C ILE A 315 -13.04 1.10 -2.60
N ARG A 316 -12.21 0.81 -3.61
CA ARG A 316 -11.33 -0.35 -3.62
C ARG A 316 -10.36 -0.34 -2.44
N SER A 317 -10.06 -1.53 -1.95
CA SER A 317 -9.09 -1.80 -0.91
C SER A 317 -8.32 -3.07 -1.25
N SER A 318 -7.19 -3.31 -0.59
CA SER A 318 -6.32 -4.44 -0.89
C SER A 318 -6.94 -5.80 -0.61
N VAL A 319 -7.84 -5.89 0.37
CA VAL A 319 -8.55 -7.12 0.76
C VAL A 319 -10.05 -6.87 0.71
N MET A 320 -10.75 -7.64 -0.12
CA MET A 320 -12.19 -7.53 -0.38
C MET A 320 -13.02 -8.53 0.43
N PRO A 321 -14.34 -8.30 0.58
CA PRO A 321 -15.24 -9.26 1.24
C PRO A 321 -15.20 -10.66 0.63
N GLN A 322 -14.94 -10.77 -0.68
CA GLN A 322 -14.78 -12.05 -1.35
C GLN A 322 -13.49 -12.76 -0.91
N ASP A 323 -12.39 -12.04 -0.71
CA ASP A 323 -11.15 -12.61 -0.21
C ASP A 323 -11.36 -13.20 1.19
N HIS A 324 -12.03 -12.45 2.07
CA HIS A 324 -12.40 -12.95 3.39
C HIS A 324 -13.29 -14.20 3.31
N LEU A 325 -14.24 -14.25 2.37
CA LEU A 325 -15.08 -15.44 2.16
C LEU A 325 -14.24 -16.65 1.71
N ASN A 326 -13.30 -16.45 0.79
CA ASN A 326 -12.39 -17.50 0.33
C ASN A 326 -11.54 -18.03 1.50
N TYR A 327 -11.05 -17.14 2.36
CA TYR A 327 -10.33 -17.54 3.58
C TYR A 327 -11.24 -18.26 4.58
N THR A 328 -12.47 -17.80 4.80
CA THR A 328 -13.45 -18.50 5.64
C THR A 328 -13.63 -19.95 5.18
N LEU A 329 -13.84 -20.17 3.87
CA LEU A 329 -13.97 -21.51 3.31
C LEU A 329 -12.69 -22.34 3.55
N THR A 330 -11.51 -21.77 3.29
CA THR A 330 -10.22 -22.44 3.53
C THR A 330 -10.09 -22.90 4.99
N TRP A 331 -10.37 -22.04 5.96
CA TRP A 331 -10.21 -22.35 7.39
C TRP A 331 -11.25 -23.34 7.89
N LEU A 332 -12.51 -23.23 7.47
CA LEU A 332 -13.55 -24.18 7.87
C LEU A 332 -13.36 -25.55 7.21
N SER A 333 -12.85 -25.62 5.98
CA SER A 333 -12.46 -26.90 5.37
C SER A 333 -11.31 -27.57 6.11
N ALA A 334 -10.31 -26.80 6.56
CA ALA A 334 -9.22 -27.32 7.38
C ALA A 334 -9.73 -27.85 8.74
N GLN A 335 -10.71 -27.17 9.35
CA GLN A 335 -11.38 -27.64 10.56
C GLN A 335 -12.04 -29.00 10.34
N VAL A 336 -12.84 -29.15 9.27
CA VAL A 336 -13.52 -30.42 8.96
C VAL A 336 -12.50 -31.54 8.77
N PHE A 337 -11.43 -31.28 8.00
CA PHE A 337 -10.36 -32.26 7.80
C PHE A 337 -9.67 -32.67 9.11
N SER A 338 -9.38 -31.70 9.99
CA SER A 338 -8.76 -31.98 11.29
C SER A 338 -9.61 -32.89 12.17
N VAL A 339 -10.94 -32.75 12.10
CA VAL A 339 -11.88 -33.64 12.83
C VAL A 339 -11.90 -35.02 12.17
N SER A 340 -12.07 -35.09 10.85
CA SER A 340 -12.13 -36.37 10.13
C SER A 340 -10.84 -37.21 10.23
N CYS A 341 -9.67 -36.58 10.30
CA CYS A 341 -8.40 -37.28 10.47
C CYS A 341 -8.18 -37.78 11.91
N GLY A 342 -8.84 -37.15 12.89
CA GLY A 342 -8.83 -37.55 14.30
C GLY A 342 -9.67 -38.77 14.62
N ASP A 343 -10.70 -39.04 13.82
CA ASP A 343 -11.70 -40.09 14.08
C ASP A 343 -11.36 -41.46 13.48
N ASN A 344 -10.10 -41.73 13.11
CA ASN A 344 -9.65 -43.07 12.68
C ASN A 344 -9.69 -44.15 13.80
N HIS A 345 -10.19 -43.83 14.99
CA HIS A 345 -10.60 -44.79 16.01
C HIS A 345 -12.10 -44.69 16.29
N GLY A 346 -12.90 -45.35 15.45
CA GLY A 346 -14.31 -45.60 15.70
C GLY A 346 -15.24 -44.70 14.90
N VAL A 347 -15.55 -45.13 13.68
CA VAL A 347 -16.71 -44.66 12.93
C VAL A 347 -17.96 -45.02 13.73
N GLN A 348 -18.45 -44.10 14.56
CA GLN A 348 -19.89 -44.01 14.81
C GLN A 348 -20.42 -42.96 13.85
N GLU A 349 -21.24 -43.46 12.94
CA GLU A 349 -21.96 -42.76 11.89
C GLU A 349 -22.74 -41.57 12.49
N ILE A 350 -22.21 -40.35 12.39
CA ILE A 350 -23.02 -39.13 12.60
C ILE A 350 -23.70 -38.84 11.27
N THR A 351 -24.82 -39.52 11.02
CA THR A 351 -25.78 -39.12 9.99
C THR A 351 -26.48 -37.85 10.45
N ALA A 352 -25.86 -36.68 10.24
CA ALA A 352 -26.54 -35.39 10.35
C ALA A 352 -27.22 -35.09 9.01
N THR A 353 -28.39 -35.68 8.79
CA THR A 353 -29.20 -35.48 7.57
C THR A 353 -30.11 -34.26 7.66
N ASP A 354 -29.94 -33.38 8.64
CA ASP A 354 -30.77 -32.20 8.80
C ASP A 354 -29.92 -30.92 8.98
N SER A 355 -30.04 -30.03 7.98
CA SER A 355 -29.45 -28.69 7.95
C SER A 355 -29.81 -27.86 9.20
N SER A 356 -30.92 -28.19 9.87
CA SER A 356 -31.33 -27.56 11.12
C SER A 356 -30.37 -27.84 12.29
N GLU A 357 -29.73 -29.01 12.34
CA GLU A 357 -28.83 -29.39 13.44
C GLU A 357 -27.43 -28.77 13.31
N ILE A 358 -26.94 -28.61 12.08
CA ILE A 358 -25.70 -27.85 11.82
C ILE A 358 -25.89 -26.38 12.22
N THR A 359 -27.06 -25.82 11.89
CA THR A 359 -27.41 -24.45 12.25
C THR A 359 -27.58 -24.28 13.76
N LYS A 360 -28.24 -25.22 14.45
CA LYS A 360 -28.36 -25.21 15.92
C LYS A 360 -27.01 -25.40 16.62
N SER A 361 -26.13 -26.24 16.10
CA SER A 361 -24.77 -26.44 16.64
C SER A 361 -23.90 -25.19 16.46
N LEU A 362 -24.00 -24.52 15.30
CA LEU A 362 -23.38 -23.23 15.06
C LEU A 362 -23.93 -22.14 16.00
N VAL A 363 -25.26 -22.09 16.21
CA VAL A 363 -25.91 -21.14 17.14
C VAL A 363 -25.52 -21.40 18.60
N ARG A 364 -25.40 -22.68 18.99
CA ARG A 364 -24.99 -23.08 20.35
C ARG A 364 -23.53 -22.75 20.62
N CYS A 365 -22.65 -22.93 19.63
CA CYS A 365 -21.25 -22.50 19.71
C CYS A 365 -21.09 -20.97 19.68
N THR A 366 -21.92 -20.23 18.94
CA THR A 366 -21.90 -18.75 18.98
C THR A 366 -22.36 -18.19 20.33
N ASN A 367 -23.32 -18.84 21.00
CA ASN A 367 -23.76 -18.41 22.33
C ASN A 367 -22.70 -18.70 23.41
N VAL A 368 -21.93 -19.79 23.28
CA VAL A 368 -20.78 -20.07 24.17
C VAL A 368 -19.62 -19.09 23.92
N LEU A 369 -19.45 -18.60 22.68
CA LEU A 369 -18.42 -17.61 22.35
C LEU A 369 -18.82 -16.16 22.67
N GLN A 370 -20.11 -15.86 22.83
CA GLN A 370 -20.56 -14.57 23.39
C GLN A 370 -20.18 -14.39 24.87
N GLU A 371 -19.90 -15.49 25.60
CA GLU A 371 -19.41 -15.46 26.98
C GLU A 371 -17.88 -15.47 27.11
N ILE A 372 -17.13 -15.44 25.99
CA ILE A 372 -15.68 -15.22 26.01
C ILE A 372 -15.36 -13.84 25.41
N PRO A 373 -15.67 -12.72 26.09
CA PRO A 373 -15.05 -11.47 25.72
C PRO A 373 -13.58 -11.52 26.19
N PHE A 374 -12.69 -10.92 25.40
CA PHE A 374 -11.29 -10.52 25.72
C PHE A 374 -10.11 -11.38 25.27
N LEU A 375 -10.14 -12.71 25.22
CA LEU A 375 -8.86 -13.45 25.05
C LEU A 375 -8.24 -13.42 23.64
N PHE A 376 -9.02 -13.37 22.57
CA PHE A 376 -8.47 -13.34 21.20
C PHE A 376 -8.36 -11.93 20.60
N GLY A 377 -9.14 -10.97 21.09
CA GLY A 377 -9.09 -9.57 20.64
C GLY A 377 -7.80 -8.87 21.07
N ASP A 378 -7.41 -9.04 22.34
CA ASP A 378 -6.27 -8.32 22.93
C ASP A 378 -4.91 -8.87 22.48
N ILE A 379 -4.82 -10.16 22.14
CA ILE A 379 -3.58 -10.76 21.64
C ILE A 379 -3.24 -10.23 20.23
N ILE A 380 -4.25 -9.96 19.40
CA ILE A 380 -4.03 -9.43 18.04
C ILE A 380 -3.87 -7.90 18.03
N LEU A 381 -4.49 -7.17 18.96
CA LEU A 381 -4.26 -5.73 19.13
C LEU A 381 -2.83 -5.40 19.60
N LYS A 382 -2.14 -6.34 20.25
CA LYS A 382 -0.74 -6.18 20.70
C LYS A 382 0.31 -6.54 19.64
N ILE A 383 -0.10 -7.10 18.50
CA ILE A 383 0.77 -7.45 17.36
C ILE A 383 0.73 -6.37 16.26
N ARG A 384 -0.10 -5.33 16.44
CA ARG A 384 -0.22 -4.19 15.54
C ARG A 384 0.45 -2.97 16.16
#